data_AF-A0A1Q3Y8A1-F1
#
_entry.id   AF-A0A1Q3Y8A1-F1
#
_cell.length_a   1.000
_cell.length_b   1.000
_cell.length_c   1.000
_cell.angle_alpha   90.00
_cell.angle_beta   90.00
_cell.angle_gamma   90.00
#
_symmetry.space_group_name_H-M   'P 1'
#
loop_
_entity.id
_entity.type
_entity.pdbx_description
1 polymer ?
#
loop_
_entity_poly.entity_id
_entity_poly.type
_entity_poly.pdbx_seq_one_letter_code
_entity_poly.pdbx_strand_id
1 'polypeptide(L)'
;MIPNLINTLGGLVLMYAVVLHATWVEQRYFPLAAFAAVFLVMALWARRTDPHPWFSWTGIIASIALGILSLFELATLPYLTFWASFWIGCTVSIVAFWALLYNRDLRKAAAH
;
A
#
# COMPACT_ATOMS: atom_id res chain seq x y z
N MET A 1 5.90 -12.65 4.79
CA MET A 1 5.62 -13.01 3.37
C MET A 1 4.20 -12.68 2.98
N ILE A 2 3.20 -13.30 3.62
CA ILE A 2 1.78 -13.05 3.32
C ILE A 2 1.41 -11.56 3.40
N PRO A 3 1.81 -10.78 4.43
CA PRO A 3 1.45 -9.37 4.52
C PRO A 3 1.99 -8.55 3.33
N ASN A 4 3.23 -8.81 2.94
CA ASN A 4 3.87 -8.16 1.80
C ASN A 4 3.22 -8.54 0.47
N LEU A 5 2.83 -9.81 0.30
CA LEU A 5 2.08 -10.24 -0.89
C LEU A 5 0.73 -9.53 -0.98
N ILE A 6 -0.01 -9.44 0.14
CA ILE A 6 -1.30 -8.74 0.19
C ILE A 6 -1.11 -7.25 -0.13
N ASN A 7 -0.07 -6.59 0.43
CA ASN A 7 0.23 -5.19 0.11
C ASN A 7 0.65 -5.00 -1.35
N THR A 8 1.41 -5.93 -1.94
CA THR A 8 1.73 -5.91 -3.36
C THR A 8 0.48 -5.97 -4.23
N LEU A 9 -0.39 -6.96 -3.98
CA LEU A 9 -1.62 -7.11 -4.75
C LEU A 9 -2.57 -5.94 -4.52
N GLY A 10 -2.73 -5.50 -3.26
CA GLY A 10 -3.61 -4.39 -2.93
C GLY A 10 -3.14 -3.07 -3.53
N GLY A 11 -1.84 -2.81 -3.60
CA GLY A 11 -1.29 -1.64 -4.30
C GLY A 11 -1.54 -1.67 -5.80
N LEU A 12 -1.42 -2.83 -6.44
CA LEU A 12 -1.77 -3.01 -7.85
C LEU A 12 -3.26 -2.83 -8.10
N VAL A 13 -4.11 -3.36 -7.21
CA VAL A 13 -5.57 -3.17 -7.28
C VAL A 13 -5.91 -1.69 -7.10
N LEU A 14 -5.25 -0.97 -6.18
CA LEU A 14 -5.45 0.47 -6.01
C LEU A 14 -5.07 1.24 -7.28
N MET A 15 -3.91 0.95 -7.88
CA MET A 15 -3.51 1.56 -9.15
C MET A 15 -4.53 1.28 -10.25
N TYR A 16 -4.96 0.02 -10.39
CA TYR A 16 -5.97 -0.40 -11.37
C TYR A 16 -7.29 0.35 -11.16
N ALA A 17 -7.77 0.41 -9.91
CA ALA A 17 -9.00 1.11 -9.55
C ALA A 17 -8.91 2.61 -9.87
N VAL A 18 -7.79 3.25 -9.53
CA VAL A 18 -7.58 4.69 -9.78
C VAL A 18 -7.54 5.00 -11.29
N VAL A 19 -6.99 4.12 -12.12
CA VAL A 19 -6.87 4.33 -13.58
C VAL A 19 -8.16 3.97 -14.33
N LEU A 20 -8.77 2.82 -14.06
CA LEU A 20 -9.89 2.29 -14.85
C LEU A 20 -11.27 2.63 -14.27
N HIS A 21 -11.35 2.87 -12.97
CA HIS A 21 -12.58 3.14 -12.26
C HIS A 21 -12.44 4.39 -11.39
N ALA A 22 -12.13 5.53 -12.01
CA ALA A 22 -12.05 6.83 -11.33
C ALA A 22 -13.30 7.12 -10.49
N THR A 23 -14.48 6.62 -10.91
CA THR A 23 -15.73 6.74 -10.15
C THR A 23 -15.71 6.03 -8.79
N TRP A 24 -14.88 5.01 -8.57
CA TRP A 24 -14.67 4.40 -7.25
C TRP A 24 -13.86 5.31 -6.32
N VAL A 25 -12.97 6.12 -6.88
CA VAL A 25 -12.26 7.17 -6.15
C VAL A 25 -13.22 8.33 -5.84
N GLU A 26 -14.17 8.61 -6.74
CA GLU A 26 -15.23 9.61 -6.56
C GLU A 26 -16.36 9.17 -5.60
N GLN A 27 -16.58 7.86 -5.43
CA GLN A 27 -17.45 7.29 -4.40
C GLN A 27 -16.84 7.55 -3.02
N ARG A 28 -17.10 8.77 -2.54
CA ARG A 28 -16.66 9.40 -1.30
C ARG A 28 -16.16 8.43 -0.21
N TYR A 29 -14.88 8.59 0.12
CA TYR A 29 -14.19 8.19 1.34
C TYR A 29 -14.00 6.68 1.59
N PHE A 30 -15.02 5.86 1.39
CA PHE A 30 -15.02 4.47 1.84
C PHE A 30 -13.97 3.57 1.15
N PRO A 31 -13.78 3.60 -0.18
CA PRO A 31 -12.85 2.70 -0.85
C PRO A 31 -11.39 3.02 -0.48
N LEU A 32 -11.02 4.31 -0.50
CA LEU A 32 -9.67 4.77 -0.13
C LEU A 32 -9.36 4.48 1.35
N ALA A 33 -10.32 4.72 2.24
CA ALA A 33 -10.18 4.41 3.66
C ALA A 33 -10.01 2.89 3.89
N ALA A 34 -10.70 2.05 3.12
CA ALA A 34 -10.54 0.60 3.18
C ALA A 34 -9.12 0.17 2.74
N PHE A 35 -8.60 0.71 1.64
CA PHE A 35 -7.21 0.46 1.23
C PHE A 35 -6.21 0.95 2.27
N ALA A 36 -6.42 2.14 2.85
CA ALA A 36 -5.57 2.67 3.91
C ALA A 36 -5.55 1.74 5.12
N ALA A 37 -6.71 1.26 5.57
CA ALA A 37 -6.80 0.33 6.69
C ALA A 37 -6.10 -1.00 6.39
N VAL A 38 -6.33 -1.59 5.20
CA VAL A 38 -5.69 -2.84 4.80
C VAL A 38 -4.16 -2.68 4.75
N PHE A 39 -3.67 -1.64 4.09
CA PHE A 39 -2.23 -1.38 4.01
C PHE A 39 -1.60 -1.15 5.38
N LEU A 40 -2.27 -0.42 6.26
CA LEU A 40 -1.77 -0.15 7.60
C LEU A 40 -1.67 -1.44 8.42
N VAL A 41 -2.74 -2.25 8.47
CA VAL A 41 -2.76 -3.51 9.23
C VAL A 41 -1.70 -4.46 8.68
N MET A 42 -1.61 -4.60 7.35
CA MET A 42 -0.61 -5.46 6.72
C MET A 42 0.82 -4.94 6.94
N ALA A 43 1.07 -3.63 6.88
CA ALA A 43 2.38 -3.05 7.12
C ALA A 43 2.82 -3.21 8.58
N LEU A 44 1.90 -3.05 9.54
CA LEU A 44 2.15 -3.31 10.97
C LEU A 44 2.45 -4.79 11.22
N TRP A 45 1.75 -5.70 10.54
CA TRP A 45 2.05 -7.12 10.61
C TRP A 45 3.39 -7.45 9.96
N ALA A 46 3.68 -6.88 8.78
CA ALA A 46 4.94 -7.04 8.06
C ALA A 46 6.14 -6.63 8.91
N ARG A 47 6.00 -5.61 9.77
CA ARG A 47 7.04 -5.13 10.69
C ARG A 47 7.69 -6.23 11.53
N ARG A 48 6.94 -7.27 11.89
CA ARG A 48 7.45 -8.41 12.69
C ARG A 48 8.22 -9.43 11.85
N THR A 49 8.01 -9.43 10.55
CA THR A 49 8.57 -10.43 9.63
C THR A 49 9.55 -9.85 8.60
N ASP A 50 9.63 -8.53 8.50
CA ASP A 50 10.48 -7.86 7.53
C ASP A 50 11.94 -7.84 7.99
N PRO A 51 12.88 -8.10 7.07
CA PRO A 51 14.30 -8.17 7.38
C PRO A 51 14.89 -6.78 7.64
N HIS A 52 14.29 -5.75 7.04
CA HIS A 52 14.64 -4.36 7.30
C HIS A 52 13.41 -3.53 7.67
N PRO A 53 13.49 -2.70 8.73
CA PRO A 53 12.34 -1.97 9.25
C PRO A 53 11.81 -0.89 8.28
N TRP A 54 12.64 -0.40 7.35
CA TRP A 54 12.24 0.66 6.43
C TRP A 54 11.16 0.21 5.42
N PHE A 55 11.09 -1.09 5.09
CA PHE A 55 10.04 -1.66 4.24
C PHE A 55 8.65 -1.51 4.88
N SER A 56 8.55 -1.76 6.18
CA SER A 56 7.30 -1.60 6.93
C SER A 56 6.97 -0.11 7.14
N TRP A 57 7.98 0.73 7.45
CA TRP A 57 7.76 2.16 7.65
C TRP A 57 7.19 2.87 6.43
N THR A 58 7.70 2.58 5.25
CA THR A 58 7.18 3.16 4.00
C THR A 58 5.72 2.77 3.76
N GLY A 59 5.34 1.51 4.00
CA GLY A 59 3.95 1.06 3.95
C GLY A 59 3.05 1.78 4.98
N ILE A 60 3.52 1.92 6.22
CA ILE A 60 2.80 2.66 7.28
C ILE A 60 2.59 4.11 6.87
N ILE A 61 3.64 4.82 6.47
CA ILE A 61 3.55 6.24 6.07
C ILE A 61 2.61 6.40 4.88
N ALA A 62 2.72 5.54 3.86
CA ALA A 62 1.84 5.57 2.70
C ALA A 62 0.38 5.32 3.06
N SER A 63 0.11 4.38 3.98
CA SER A 63 -1.25 4.10 4.46
C SER A 63 -1.84 5.24 5.28
N ILE A 64 -1.03 5.92 6.10
CA ILE A 64 -1.45 7.12 6.85
C ILE A 64 -1.76 8.26 5.88
N ALA A 65 -0.89 8.50 4.89
CA ALA A 65 -1.13 9.51 3.87
C ALA A 65 -2.42 9.24 3.10
N LEU A 66 -2.67 7.98 2.72
CA LEU A 66 -3.91 7.56 2.06
C LEU A 66 -5.13 7.74 2.98
N GLY A 67 -4.98 7.44 4.28
CA GLY A 67 -6.02 7.64 5.27
C GLY A 67 -6.38 9.13 5.44
N ILE A 68 -5.38 10.00 5.53
CA ILE A 68 -5.58 11.46 5.54
C ILE A 68 -6.28 11.91 4.26
N LEU A 69 -5.81 11.47 3.10
CA LEU A 69 -6.46 11.77 1.82
C LEU A 69 -7.94 11.34 1.80
N SER A 70 -8.27 10.22 2.47
CA SER A 70 -9.62 9.66 2.55
C SER A 70 -10.53 10.31 3.61
N LEU A 71 -9.98 10.95 4.64
CA LEU A 71 -10.76 11.46 5.78
C LEU A 71 -11.03 12.97 5.68
N PHE A 72 -10.19 13.70 4.95
CA PHE A 72 -10.32 15.13 4.77
C PHE A 72 -10.99 15.45 3.43
N GLU A 73 -11.54 16.66 3.31
CA GLU A 73 -12.11 17.16 2.05
C GLU A 73 -11.08 17.30 0.91
N LEU A 74 -9.82 16.90 1.11
CA LEU A 74 -8.82 16.75 0.04
C LEU A 74 -9.27 15.77 -1.05
N ALA A 75 -10.17 14.82 -0.74
CA ALA A 75 -10.82 13.96 -1.74
C ALA A 75 -11.67 14.75 -2.76
N THR A 76 -11.97 16.03 -2.52
CA THR A 76 -12.69 16.90 -3.46
C THR A 76 -11.78 17.49 -4.55
N LEU A 77 -10.46 17.27 -4.47
CA LEU A 77 -9.48 17.69 -5.46
C LEU A 77 -9.12 16.49 -6.36
N PRO A 78 -9.86 16.23 -7.46
CA PRO A 78 -9.79 14.97 -8.20
C PRO A 78 -8.38 14.64 -8.72
N TYR A 79 -7.65 15.66 -9.18
CA TYR A 79 -6.27 15.48 -9.64
C TYR A 79 -5.32 15.08 -8.50
N LEU A 80 -5.44 15.70 -7.33
CA LEU A 80 -4.61 15.36 -6.17
C LEU A 80 -4.92 13.95 -5.71
N THR A 81 -6.22 13.60 -5.60
CA THR A 81 -6.65 12.28 -5.14
C THR A 81 -6.20 11.19 -6.09
N PHE A 82 -6.33 11.40 -7.40
CA PHE A 82 -5.85 10.50 -8.44
C PHE A 82 -4.33 10.28 -8.32
N TRP A 83 -3.54 11.35 -8.40
CA TRP A 83 -2.08 11.22 -8.42
C TRP A 83 -1.51 10.69 -7.10
N ALA A 84 -2.03 11.15 -5.96
CA ALA A 84 -1.59 10.65 -4.65
C ALA A 84 -1.90 9.15 -4.50
N SER A 85 -3.13 8.72 -4.80
CA SER A 85 -3.52 7.31 -4.69
C SER A 85 -2.73 6.42 -5.65
N PHE A 86 -2.50 6.90 -6.88
CA PHE A 86 -1.67 6.20 -7.87
C PHE A 86 -0.23 6.01 -7.38
N TRP A 87 0.43 7.09 -6.93
CA TRP A 87 1.81 7.01 -6.45
C TRP A 87 1.95 6.20 -5.17
N ILE A 88 0.96 6.26 -4.27
CA ILE A 88 0.89 5.41 -3.09
C ILE A 88 0.78 3.94 -3.50
N GLY A 89 -0.13 3.61 -4.43
CA GLY A 89 -0.29 2.25 -4.96
C GLY A 89 1.00 1.72 -5.58
N CYS A 90 1.69 2.51 -6.39
CA CYS A 90 3.01 2.17 -6.95
C CYS A 90 4.04 1.88 -5.86
N THR A 91 4.18 2.80 -4.91
CA THR A 91 5.20 2.73 -3.85
C THR A 91 4.98 1.51 -2.96
N VAL A 92 3.76 1.33 -2.46
CA VAL A 92 3.39 0.18 -1.63
C VAL A 92 3.63 -1.12 -2.38
N SER A 93 3.25 -1.19 -3.67
CA SER A 93 3.44 -2.41 -4.46
C SER A 93 4.89 -2.80 -4.62
N ILE A 94 5.72 -1.84 -5.04
CA ILE A 94 7.14 -2.05 -5.34
C ILE A 94 7.90 -2.42 -4.06
N VAL A 95 7.72 -1.64 -2.99
CA VAL A 95 8.43 -1.87 -1.73
C VAL A 95 8.01 -3.20 -1.11
N ALA A 96 6.70 -3.50 -1.05
CA ALA A 96 6.22 -4.75 -0.49
C ALA A 96 6.71 -5.95 -1.32
N PHE A 97 6.75 -5.82 -2.65
CA PHE A 97 7.27 -6.87 -3.53
C PHE A 97 8.77 -7.08 -3.31
N TRP A 98 9.53 -6.00 -3.18
CA TRP A 98 10.96 -6.09 -2.87
C TRP A 98 11.19 -6.76 -1.51
N ALA A 99 10.47 -6.34 -0.48
CA ALA A 99 10.53 -6.96 0.85
C ALA A 99 10.17 -8.45 0.81
N LEU A 100 9.20 -8.85 -0.03
CA LEU A 100 8.83 -10.24 -0.24
C LEU A 100 9.97 -11.06 -0.87
N LEU A 101 10.60 -10.55 -1.93
CA LEU A 101 11.72 -11.21 -2.61
C LEU A 101 12.93 -11.34 -1.69
N TYR A 102 13.29 -10.26 -1.00
CA TYR A 102 14.45 -10.25 -0.10
C TYR A 102 14.30 -11.27 1.03
N ASN A 103 13.10 -11.37 1.62
CA ASN A 103 12.78 -12.37 2.65
C ASN A 103 12.84 -13.83 2.15
N ARG A 104 12.62 -14.05 0.86
CA ARG A 104 12.72 -15.37 0.23
C ARG A 104 14.19 -15.75 0.04
N ASP A 105 15.00 -14.81 -0.43
CA ASP A 105 16.41 -15.06 -0.70
C ASP A 105 17.22 -15.28 0.59
N LEU A 106 16.96 -14.51 1.64
CA LEU A 106 17.56 -14.74 2.97
C LEU A 106 17.25 -16.15 3.51
N ARG A 107 16.01 -16.62 3.34
CA ARG A 107 15.61 -17.97 3.76
C ARG A 107 16.31 -19.07 2.98
N LYS A 108 16.50 -18.88 1.67
CA LYS A 108 17.26 -19.81 0.84
C LYS A 108 18.72 -19.86 1.27
N ALA A 109 19.33 -18.70 1.53
CA ALA A 109 20.72 -18.63 1.98
C ALA A 109 20.94 -19.32 3.33
N ALA A 110 19.99 -19.23 4.26
CA ALA A 110 20.08 -19.89 5.58
C ALA A 110 19.82 -21.42 5.55
N ALA A 111 19.34 -21.96 4.43
CA ALA A 111 19.09 -23.39 4.26
C ALA A 111 20.27 -24.16 3.63
N HIS A 112 21.34 -23.45 3.29
CA HIS A 112 22.60 -23.97 2.76
C HIS A 112 23.72 -23.80 3.79
#